data_AF-A0A929ITQ5-F1
#
_entry.id   AF-A0A929ITQ5-F1
#
_cell.length_a   1.000
_cell.length_b   1.000
_cell.length_c   1.000
_cell.angle_alpha   90.00
_cell.angle_beta   90.00
_cell.angle_gamma   90.00
#
_symmetry.space_group_name_H-M   'P 1'
#
loop_
_entity.id
_entity.type
_entity.pdbx_description
1 polymer ?
#
loop_
_entity_poly.entity_id
_entity_poly.type
_entity_poly.pdbx_seq_one_letter_code
_entity_poly.pdbx_strand_id
1 'polypeptide(L)'
;MRYLKYIMVIVLLVILTACSRGPDDETLKSEIQQRLDQQFADKLFKSVKLTRKGSAPRLDGVDGIYVYYNIELEFLREYNLVSWRGLNVGTLAAVLGATTTGIEGFNSGGNKKGDRLYIRGRLGYQLIDDQWAANTFTPIQAEAAAVVDTLDTPSPDAIVENIRNLLDHDIAASRSKKDRVTLNELRRSMARIDLGHATLDRYHTLGTGWPTGSYYKFGKAFTEYANKHGFKMFNYASEGSLENGYRVTTGRIDFAILQSDVAEVLYKGWIEEGQLPSPDLRAVASLWPEAVHVITLEQNGIKDMADIKGRQIAIGSIRSGTRFTAARIWLAAGFEQLDRKNLKLLGRADSIKALEDGEVDAIVIVGTIPDPAIQDLVQRRDDIRFVPLYQSTITRLVEQNFAYYGLPIPAKTYPGQSKSVLTLGMTALLTTSIHTPDEVVMQYMELMQQGAEEIAQQFYQAGFITNKTARLGISMPLHPAAKKYYEQIQQQQEQVTGEEKELAGEGESE
;
A
#
# COMPACT_ATOMS: atom_id res chain seq x y z
N MET A 1 -58.62 28.61 35.64
CA MET A 1 -58.16 27.26 36.04
C MET A 1 -58.31 26.17 34.97
N ARG A 2 -59.37 26.14 34.14
CA ARG A 2 -59.53 25.13 33.06
C ARG A 2 -58.49 25.25 31.94
N TYR A 3 -58.14 26.47 31.51
CA TYR A 3 -57.16 26.71 30.44
C TYR A 3 -55.71 26.35 30.80
N LEU A 4 -55.32 26.48 32.07
CA LEU A 4 -53.97 26.13 32.52
C LEU A 4 -53.73 24.61 32.49
N LYS A 5 -54.78 23.80 32.73
CA LYS A 5 -54.71 22.34 32.55
C LYS A 5 -54.57 21.95 31.07
N TYR A 6 -55.22 22.66 30.14
CA TYR A 6 -55.06 22.38 28.71
C TYR A 6 -53.69 22.80 28.18
N ILE A 7 -53.16 23.95 28.61
CA ILE A 7 -51.80 24.38 28.22
C ILE A 7 -50.76 23.43 28.83
N MET A 8 -50.93 22.99 30.07
CA MET A 8 -50.02 22.03 30.69
C MET A 8 -50.12 20.66 30.03
N VAL A 9 -51.30 20.20 29.59
CA VAL A 9 -51.47 18.96 28.81
C VAL A 9 -50.89 19.09 27.40
N ILE A 10 -51.00 20.25 26.75
CA ILE A 10 -50.40 20.50 25.42
C ILE A 10 -48.88 20.63 25.53
N VAL A 11 -48.33 21.28 26.55
CA VAL A 11 -46.88 21.35 26.79
C VAL A 11 -46.34 19.98 27.23
N LEU A 12 -47.07 19.22 28.04
CA LEU A 12 -46.71 17.84 28.36
C LEU A 12 -46.81 16.94 27.12
N LEU A 13 -47.79 17.14 26.24
CA LEU A 13 -47.91 16.44 24.95
C LEU A 13 -46.82 16.87 23.96
N VAL A 14 -46.40 18.14 23.93
CA VAL A 14 -45.31 18.63 23.08
C VAL A 14 -43.93 18.15 23.58
N ILE A 15 -43.77 17.97 24.90
CA ILE A 15 -42.57 17.39 25.51
C ILE A 15 -42.59 15.84 25.46
N LEU A 16 -43.77 15.21 25.46
CA LEU A 16 -43.95 13.76 25.24
C LEU A 16 -43.96 13.38 23.74
N THR A 17 -44.10 14.37 22.85
CA THR A 17 -43.69 14.29 21.44
C THR A 17 -42.26 14.81 21.28
N ALA A 18 -41.33 14.35 22.12
CA ALA A 18 -39.99 14.07 21.62
C ALA A 18 -40.10 12.91 20.61
N CYS A 19 -40.85 13.15 19.53
CA CYS A 19 -41.01 12.26 18.40
C CYS A 19 -39.60 11.89 17.98
N SER A 20 -39.35 10.60 17.94
CA SER A 20 -38.17 9.95 17.41
C SER A 20 -37.84 10.53 16.04
N ARG A 21 -37.04 11.61 16.00
CA ARG A 21 -36.52 12.15 14.74
C ARG A 21 -35.64 11.06 14.14
N GLY A 22 -35.86 10.76 12.87
CA GLY A 22 -35.16 9.69 12.16
C GLY A 22 -36.08 8.70 11.46
N PRO A 23 -35.52 7.69 10.80
CA PRO A 23 -36.29 6.60 10.21
C PRO A 23 -37.13 5.89 11.29
N ASP A 24 -38.20 5.22 10.88
CA ASP A 24 -38.95 4.35 11.79
C ASP A 24 -38.16 3.08 12.18
N ASP A 25 -38.66 2.36 13.16
CA ASP A 25 -37.98 1.20 13.74
C ASP A 25 -37.85 0.03 12.75
N GLU A 26 -38.79 -0.12 11.81
CA GLU A 26 -38.73 -1.17 10.76
C GLU A 26 -37.67 -0.84 9.71
N THR A 27 -37.57 0.42 9.31
CA THR A 27 -36.52 0.92 8.41
C THR A 27 -35.15 0.75 9.05
N LEU A 28 -35.00 1.11 10.33
CA LEU A 28 -33.77 0.91 11.09
C LEU A 28 -33.39 -0.58 11.16
N LYS A 29 -34.36 -1.45 11.44
CA LYS A 29 -34.15 -2.90 11.52
C LYS A 29 -33.77 -3.51 10.17
N SER A 30 -34.46 -3.13 9.10
CA SER A 30 -34.16 -3.58 7.74
C SER A 30 -32.76 -3.16 7.32
N GLU A 31 -32.38 -1.91 7.60
CA GLU A 31 -31.05 -1.37 7.31
C GLU A 31 -29.94 -2.13 8.04
N ILE A 32 -30.13 -2.39 9.34
CA ILE A 32 -29.16 -3.16 10.13
C ILE A 32 -29.02 -4.59 9.59
N GLN A 33 -30.14 -5.26 9.29
CA GLN A 33 -30.09 -6.61 8.74
C GLN A 33 -29.43 -6.63 7.36
N GLN A 34 -29.71 -5.64 6.51
CA GLN A 34 -29.08 -5.52 5.20
C GLN A 34 -27.56 -5.32 5.32
N ARG A 35 -27.10 -4.48 6.25
CA ARG A 35 -25.66 -4.27 6.51
C ARG A 35 -24.97 -5.54 7.01
N LEU A 36 -25.63 -6.29 7.89
CA LEU A 36 -25.14 -7.58 8.38
C LEU A 36 -25.06 -8.61 7.25
N ASP A 37 -26.11 -8.74 6.43
CA ASP A 37 -26.18 -9.69 5.33
C ASP A 37 -25.19 -9.34 4.20
N GLN A 38 -24.94 -8.04 3.98
CA GLN A 38 -23.93 -7.56 3.03
C GLN A 38 -22.50 -7.85 3.51
N GLN A 39 -22.21 -7.61 4.79
CA GLN A 39 -20.85 -7.79 5.31
C GLN A 39 -20.52 -9.24 5.64
N PHE A 40 -21.46 -9.99 6.21
CA PHE A 40 -21.29 -11.38 6.63
C PHE A 40 -22.06 -12.30 5.66
N ALA A 41 -21.34 -12.91 4.72
CA ALA A 41 -21.93 -13.82 3.74
C ALA A 41 -22.73 -14.97 4.39
N ASP A 42 -23.82 -15.37 3.74
CA ASP A 42 -24.84 -16.33 4.16
C ASP A 42 -25.51 -16.04 5.52
N LYS A 43 -26.19 -14.89 5.66
CA LYS A 43 -27.14 -14.60 6.76
C LYS A 43 -26.68 -15.13 8.12
N LEU A 44 -25.48 -14.75 8.53
CA LEU A 44 -24.86 -15.31 9.75
C LEU A 44 -25.69 -15.00 11.00
N PHE A 45 -26.37 -13.85 11.00
CA PHE A 45 -27.16 -13.36 12.11
C PHE A 45 -28.62 -13.16 11.70
N LYS A 46 -29.55 -13.46 12.60
CA LYS A 46 -30.90 -12.90 12.54
C LYS A 46 -31.12 -11.92 13.69
N SER A 47 -31.74 -10.79 13.41
CA SER A 47 -32.22 -9.90 14.47
C SER A 47 -33.38 -10.53 15.23
N VAL A 48 -33.18 -10.78 16.53
CA VAL A 48 -34.21 -11.33 17.43
C VAL A 48 -35.04 -10.19 18.01
N LYS A 49 -34.37 -9.14 18.45
CA LYS A 49 -35.01 -7.98 19.07
C LYS A 49 -34.22 -6.73 18.76
N LEU A 50 -34.91 -5.69 18.31
CA LEU A 50 -34.36 -4.35 18.19
C LEU A 50 -35.14 -3.42 19.11
N THR A 51 -34.44 -2.55 19.83
CA THR A 51 -35.06 -1.54 20.68
C THR A 51 -34.36 -0.21 20.47
N ARG A 52 -35.06 0.73 19.83
CA ARG A 52 -34.59 2.11 19.73
C ARG A 52 -34.48 2.74 21.11
N LYS A 53 -33.38 3.45 21.35
CA LYS A 53 -33.08 4.12 22.62
C LYS A 53 -33.25 5.64 22.53
N GLY A 54 -33.16 6.20 21.33
CA GLY A 54 -33.41 7.61 21.09
C GLY A 54 -32.68 8.09 19.85
N SER A 55 -32.69 9.40 19.66
CA SER A 55 -31.97 10.07 18.57
C SER A 55 -31.38 11.39 19.05
N ALA A 56 -30.23 11.77 18.53
CA ALA A 56 -29.58 13.06 18.80
C ALA A 56 -29.11 13.72 17.50
N PRO A 57 -29.06 15.06 17.40
CA PRO A 57 -28.39 15.73 16.29
C PRO A 57 -26.93 15.29 16.18
N ARG A 58 -26.42 15.27 14.95
CA ARG A 58 -24.99 15.06 14.73
C ARG A 58 -24.21 16.33 15.09
N LEU A 59 -23.07 16.16 15.74
CA LEU A 59 -22.21 17.25 16.21
C LEU A 59 -20.90 17.34 15.40
N ASP A 60 -20.77 16.55 14.34
CA ASP A 60 -19.59 16.40 13.48
C ASP A 60 -19.59 17.34 12.27
N GLY A 61 -20.39 18.41 12.31
CA GLY A 61 -20.52 19.39 11.22
C GLY A 61 -21.33 18.90 10.01
N VAL A 62 -21.89 17.69 10.10
CA VAL A 62 -22.75 17.09 9.08
C VAL A 62 -24.21 17.24 9.51
N ASP A 63 -25.04 17.88 8.67
CA ASP A 63 -26.48 17.95 8.92
C ASP A 63 -27.08 16.56 8.97
N GLY A 64 -27.70 16.19 10.09
CA GLY A 64 -28.28 14.86 10.29
C GLY A 64 -28.46 14.50 11.76
N ILE A 65 -28.81 13.24 12.00
CA ILE A 65 -29.02 12.69 13.34
C ILE A 65 -28.25 11.37 13.55
N TYR A 66 -27.96 11.04 14.80
CA TYR A 66 -27.67 9.68 15.24
C TYR A 66 -28.93 9.04 15.81
N VAL A 67 -29.20 7.79 15.44
CA VAL A 67 -30.22 6.94 16.06
C VAL A 67 -29.50 5.86 16.87
N TYR A 68 -29.78 5.82 18.17
CA TYR A 68 -29.20 4.86 19.12
C TYR A 68 -30.14 3.69 19.32
N TYR A 69 -29.60 2.48 19.39
CA TYR A 69 -30.39 1.27 19.53
C TYR A 69 -29.64 0.18 20.28
N ASN A 70 -30.42 -0.73 20.86
CA ASN A 70 -29.93 -2.04 21.29
C ASN A 70 -30.48 -3.08 20.34
N ILE A 71 -29.63 -4.03 19.94
CA ILE A 71 -30.05 -5.16 19.13
C ILE A 71 -29.55 -6.46 19.74
N GLU A 72 -30.41 -7.46 19.72
CA GLU A 72 -30.10 -8.84 20.05
C GLU A 72 -30.06 -9.63 18.74
N LEU A 73 -28.90 -10.23 18.47
CA LEU A 73 -28.68 -11.08 17.30
C LEU A 73 -28.55 -12.53 17.74
N GLU A 74 -29.10 -13.44 16.95
CA GLU A 74 -28.88 -14.88 17.13
C GLU A 74 -28.04 -15.42 15.99
N PHE A 75 -27.03 -16.22 16.32
CA PHE A 75 -26.21 -16.94 15.36
C PHE A 75 -27.04 -18.01 14.64
N LEU A 76 -27.12 -17.93 13.31
CA LEU A 76 -27.82 -18.93 12.49
C LEU A 76 -26.98 -20.18 12.21
N ARG A 77 -25.67 -20.09 12.44
CA ARG A 77 -24.68 -21.17 12.32
C ARG A 77 -23.49 -20.91 13.24
N GLU A 78 -22.66 -21.92 13.45
CA GLU A 78 -21.43 -21.78 14.23
C GLU A 78 -20.46 -20.81 13.56
N TYR A 79 -19.87 -19.90 14.33
CA TYR A 79 -18.94 -18.91 13.83
C TYR A 79 -18.02 -18.36 14.93
N ASN A 80 -16.75 -18.14 14.60
CA ASN A 80 -15.76 -17.65 15.56
C ASN A 80 -15.42 -16.17 15.31
N LEU A 81 -16.03 -15.29 16.11
CA LEU A 81 -15.79 -13.84 16.05
C LEU A 81 -14.44 -13.40 16.65
N VAL A 82 -13.71 -14.29 17.32
CA VAL A 82 -12.35 -14.04 17.82
C VAL A 82 -11.27 -14.68 16.94
N SER A 83 -11.63 -15.13 15.74
CA SER A 83 -10.70 -15.72 14.78
C SER A 83 -9.91 -14.65 14.02
N TRP A 84 -8.60 -14.90 13.87
CA TRP A 84 -7.65 -14.07 13.13
C TRP A 84 -7.80 -14.14 11.60
N ARG A 85 -8.60 -15.10 11.09
CA ARG A 85 -8.72 -15.38 9.64
C ARG A 85 -10.11 -15.08 9.08
N GLY A 86 -11.01 -14.53 9.89
CA GLY A 86 -12.39 -14.23 9.51
C GLY A 86 -12.83 -12.85 9.98
N LEU A 87 -14.04 -12.45 9.55
CA LEU A 87 -14.66 -11.22 10.02
C LEU A 87 -14.88 -11.34 11.53
N ASN A 88 -14.37 -10.39 12.29
CA ASN A 88 -14.24 -10.51 13.74
C ASN A 88 -15.15 -9.52 14.47
N VAL A 89 -15.07 -9.48 15.81
CA VAL A 89 -15.83 -8.53 16.64
C VAL A 89 -15.62 -7.06 16.19
N GLY A 90 -14.44 -6.71 15.68
CA GLY A 90 -14.15 -5.38 15.12
C GLY A 90 -14.93 -5.09 13.84
N THR A 91 -15.05 -6.06 12.94
CA THR A 91 -15.91 -5.93 11.74
C THR A 91 -17.37 -5.75 12.14
N LEU A 92 -17.85 -6.55 13.10
CA LEU A 92 -19.24 -6.46 13.58
C LEU A 92 -19.53 -5.10 14.22
N ALA A 93 -18.58 -4.56 14.98
CA ALA A 93 -18.65 -3.24 15.59
C ALA A 93 -18.77 -2.13 14.52
N ALA A 94 -17.94 -2.18 13.47
CA ALA A 94 -17.97 -1.22 12.37
C ALA A 94 -19.32 -1.21 11.62
N VAL A 95 -19.84 -2.39 11.28
CA VAL A 95 -21.11 -2.57 10.55
C VAL A 95 -22.30 -1.97 11.31
N LEU A 96 -22.30 -2.15 12.62
CA LEU A 96 -23.42 -1.76 13.50
C LEU A 96 -23.23 -0.37 14.13
N GLY A 97 -22.12 0.31 13.86
CA GLY A 97 -21.76 1.55 14.55
C GLY A 97 -21.74 1.36 16.07
N ALA A 98 -21.24 0.21 16.50
CA ALA A 98 -21.00 -0.14 17.89
C ALA A 98 -19.50 -0.01 18.21
N THR A 99 -19.15 0.03 19.48
CA THR A 99 -17.77 -0.24 19.92
C THR A 99 -17.62 -1.74 20.16
N THR A 100 -16.39 -2.26 20.10
CA THR A 100 -16.12 -3.67 20.44
C THR A 100 -16.52 -4.00 21.88
N THR A 101 -16.46 -3.04 22.80
CA THR A 101 -16.94 -3.14 24.19
C THR A 101 -18.46 -3.10 24.33
N GLY A 102 -19.17 -2.60 23.31
CA GLY A 102 -20.64 -2.57 23.26
C GLY A 102 -21.25 -3.86 22.76
N ILE A 103 -20.45 -4.90 22.50
CA ILE A 103 -20.85 -6.22 22.01
C ILE A 103 -20.59 -7.25 23.10
N GLU A 104 -21.64 -7.90 23.57
CA GLU A 104 -21.59 -8.92 24.61
C GLU A 104 -22.11 -10.26 24.06
N GLY A 105 -21.63 -11.38 24.61
CA GLY A 105 -22.11 -12.73 24.27
C GLY A 105 -21.26 -13.51 23.25
N PHE A 106 -20.12 -12.97 22.81
CA PHE A 106 -19.18 -13.73 21.97
C PHE A 106 -18.25 -14.61 22.82
N ASN A 107 -17.92 -15.80 22.33
CA ASN A 107 -17.15 -16.81 23.08
C ASN A 107 -15.74 -16.98 22.50
N SER A 108 -14.75 -17.18 23.39
CA SER A 108 -13.34 -17.35 22.99
C SER A 108 -13.07 -18.62 22.16
N GLY A 109 -13.91 -19.65 22.33
CA GLY A 109 -13.90 -20.86 21.51
C GLY A 109 -14.77 -20.80 20.25
N GLY A 110 -15.39 -19.65 19.96
CA GLY A 110 -16.43 -19.50 18.94
C GLY A 110 -17.85 -19.70 19.47
N ASN A 111 -18.81 -19.14 18.75
CA ASN A 111 -20.23 -19.20 19.08
C ASN A 111 -20.95 -20.26 18.25
N LYS A 112 -21.89 -20.98 18.87
CA LYS A 112 -22.70 -22.02 18.21
C LYS A 112 -23.97 -21.43 17.63
N LYS A 113 -24.64 -22.18 16.75
CA LYS A 113 -25.99 -21.85 16.28
C LYS A 113 -26.94 -21.71 17.47
N GLY A 114 -27.69 -20.61 17.53
CA GLY A 114 -28.61 -20.29 18.61
C GLY A 114 -28.00 -19.44 19.74
N ASP A 115 -26.68 -19.29 19.79
CA ASP A 115 -26.05 -18.34 20.71
C ASP A 115 -26.50 -16.92 20.39
N ARG A 116 -26.51 -16.04 21.41
CA ARG A 116 -27.01 -14.68 21.28
C ARG A 116 -25.93 -13.64 21.56
N LEU A 117 -25.93 -12.59 20.75
CA LEU A 117 -25.15 -11.38 20.97
C LEU A 117 -26.07 -10.24 21.37
N TYR A 118 -25.61 -9.44 22.33
CA TYR A 118 -26.25 -8.21 22.72
C TYR A 118 -25.36 -7.05 22.33
N ILE A 119 -25.86 -6.18 21.44
CA ILE A 119 -25.09 -5.10 20.86
C ILE A 119 -25.77 -3.77 21.16
N ARG A 120 -24.96 -2.79 21.60
CA ARG A 120 -25.35 -1.38 21.74
C ARG A 120 -24.70 -0.59 20.61
N GLY A 121 -25.51 -0.08 19.68
CA GLY A 121 -25.04 0.56 18.45
C GLY A 121 -25.68 1.92 18.19
N ARG A 122 -25.14 2.63 17.20
CA ARG A 122 -25.73 3.83 16.63
C ARG A 122 -25.58 3.87 15.12
N LEU A 123 -26.56 4.41 14.42
CA LEU A 123 -26.47 4.70 12.98
C LEU A 123 -26.73 6.18 12.73
N GLY A 124 -25.96 6.76 11.81
CA GLY A 124 -26.14 8.13 11.37
C GLY A 124 -27.11 8.20 10.19
N TYR A 125 -27.98 9.21 10.19
CA TYR A 125 -28.94 9.47 9.13
C TYR A 125 -28.89 10.93 8.70
N GLN A 126 -29.12 11.15 7.41
CA GLN A 126 -29.32 12.46 6.78
C GLN A 126 -30.72 12.53 6.21
N LEU A 127 -31.32 13.73 6.22
CA LEU A 127 -32.58 13.96 5.54
C LEU A 127 -32.27 14.43 4.12
N ILE A 128 -32.61 13.62 3.12
CA ILE A 128 -32.44 13.92 1.70
C ILE A 128 -33.81 13.79 1.06
N ASP A 129 -34.29 14.85 0.41
CA ASP A 129 -35.61 14.90 -0.24
C ASP A 129 -36.77 14.43 0.68
N ASP A 130 -36.78 14.94 1.92
CA ASP A 130 -37.73 14.58 3.00
C ASP A 130 -37.74 13.10 3.42
N GLN A 131 -36.74 12.31 3.00
CA GLN A 131 -36.54 10.92 3.43
C GLN A 131 -35.25 10.75 4.23
N TRP A 132 -35.30 9.93 5.27
CA TRP A 132 -34.12 9.62 6.07
C TRP A 132 -33.27 8.58 5.34
N ALA A 133 -32.14 9.03 4.78
CA ALA A 133 -31.12 8.17 4.21
C ALA A 133 -30.10 7.80 5.29
N ALA A 134 -29.84 6.50 5.47
CA ALA A 134 -28.74 6.06 6.32
C ALA A 134 -27.43 6.52 5.69
N ASN A 135 -26.54 7.11 6.48
CA ASN A 135 -25.20 7.39 5.99
C ASN A 135 -24.57 6.04 5.63
N THR A 136 -24.15 5.90 4.38
CA THR A 136 -23.19 4.85 4.02
C THR A 136 -22.00 5.05 4.94
N PHE A 137 -21.69 4.02 5.72
CA PHE A 137 -20.56 4.05 6.64
C PHE A 137 -19.30 4.33 5.82
N THR A 138 -18.76 5.54 5.96
CA THR A 138 -17.40 5.88 5.54
C THR A 138 -16.58 6.03 6.82
N PRO A 139 -15.70 5.08 7.17
CA PRO A 139 -14.96 5.14 8.43
C PRO A 139 -13.89 6.22 8.35
N ILE A 140 -13.89 7.23 9.24
CA ILE A 140 -12.71 8.11 9.43
C ILE A 140 -12.52 8.51 10.93
N GLN A 141 -11.39 8.04 11.47
CA GLN A 141 -10.43 8.56 12.47
C GLN A 141 -10.69 8.91 13.94
N ALA A 142 -9.94 8.16 14.78
CA ALA A 142 -9.07 8.47 15.93
C ALA A 142 -9.39 9.63 16.89
N GLU A 143 -9.42 9.29 18.20
CA GLU A 143 -8.99 10.23 19.25
C GLU A 143 -8.41 9.51 20.50
N ALA A 144 -7.17 9.93 20.83
CA ALA A 144 -6.41 9.94 22.08
C ALA A 144 -6.55 8.78 23.11
N ALA A 145 -5.47 7.99 23.21
CA ALA A 145 -5.23 7.11 24.35
C ALA A 145 -4.98 7.91 25.65
N ALA A 146 -5.70 7.55 26.72
CA ALA A 146 -5.35 7.92 28.08
C ALA A 146 -4.22 7.02 28.60
N VAL A 147 -3.20 7.65 29.18
CA VAL A 147 -2.09 6.99 29.88
C VAL A 147 -2.63 6.24 31.09
N VAL A 148 -2.29 4.95 31.22
CA VAL A 148 -2.41 4.21 32.49
C VAL A 148 -1.01 3.88 32.99
N ASP A 149 -0.72 4.40 34.17
CA ASP A 149 0.41 4.01 35.00
C ASP A 149 0.01 2.79 35.83
N THR A 150 0.66 1.65 35.59
CA THR A 150 0.88 0.62 36.61
C THR A 150 2.24 -0.04 36.32
N LEU A 151 3.14 0.06 37.30
CA LEU A 151 4.44 -0.60 37.35
C LEU A 151 4.29 -2.13 37.32
N ASP A 152 4.35 -2.71 36.12
CA ASP A 152 4.89 -4.02 35.81
C ASP A 152 5.52 -3.88 34.42
N THR A 153 6.83 -4.09 34.28
CA THR A 153 7.54 -3.75 33.04
C THR A 153 6.96 -4.55 31.87
N PRO A 154 6.30 -3.93 30.87
CA PRO A 154 5.77 -4.67 29.74
C PRO A 154 6.92 -5.34 28.99
N SER A 155 6.71 -6.59 28.54
CA SER A 155 7.72 -7.28 27.74
C SER A 155 8.08 -6.44 26.51
N PRO A 156 9.33 -6.51 26.02
CA PRO A 156 9.71 -5.81 24.80
C PRO A 156 8.73 -6.04 23.64
N ASP A 157 8.16 -7.24 23.51
CA ASP A 157 7.16 -7.56 22.49
C ASP A 157 5.83 -6.83 22.68
N ALA A 158 5.34 -6.69 23.91
CA ALA A 158 4.11 -5.94 24.21
C ALA A 158 4.29 -4.44 23.93
N ILE A 159 5.49 -3.90 24.18
CA ILE A 159 5.84 -2.51 23.83
C ILE A 159 5.82 -2.34 22.31
N VAL A 160 6.48 -3.22 21.57
CA VAL A 160 6.53 -3.15 20.10
C VAL A 160 5.13 -3.27 19.49
N GLU A 161 4.29 -4.18 20.02
CA GLU A 161 2.91 -4.35 19.57
C GLU A 161 2.03 -3.13 19.83
N ASN A 162 2.20 -2.46 20.98
CA ASN A 162 1.50 -1.21 21.25
C ASN A 162 1.91 -0.09 20.29
N ILE A 163 3.21 0.00 19.95
CA ILE A 163 3.68 0.98 18.95
C ILE A 163 3.15 0.62 17.56
N ARG A 164 3.05 -0.68 17.18
CA ARG A 164 2.36 -1.13 15.95
C ARG A 164 0.94 -0.63 15.87
N ASN A 165 0.16 -0.90 16.90
CA ASN A 165 -1.24 -0.49 16.93
C ASN A 165 -1.39 1.04 16.79
N LEU A 166 -0.50 1.82 17.42
CA LEU A 166 -0.47 3.28 17.27
C LEU A 166 -0.11 3.72 15.84
N LEU A 167 0.90 3.10 15.21
CA LEU A 167 1.29 3.45 13.84
C LEU A 167 0.23 3.08 12.80
N ASP A 168 -0.49 1.97 13.00
CA ASP A 168 -1.50 1.52 12.05
C ASP A 168 -2.79 2.38 12.09
N HIS A 169 -3.04 3.10 13.20
CA HIS A 169 -4.28 3.86 13.40
C HIS A 169 -4.20 5.34 12.96
N ASP A 170 -3.00 5.95 12.80
CA ASP A 170 -2.87 7.43 12.86
C ASP A 170 -2.35 8.18 11.62
N ILE A 171 -2.38 7.57 10.43
CA ILE A 171 -1.62 8.13 9.29
C ILE A 171 -2.42 9.07 8.39
N ALA A 172 -3.74 8.99 8.39
CA ALA A 172 -4.57 9.99 7.71
C ALA A 172 -5.03 11.16 8.62
N ALA A 173 -4.79 11.10 9.95
CA ALA A 173 -5.31 12.07 10.93
C ALA A 173 -4.26 13.08 11.42
N SER A 174 -2.97 12.73 11.38
CA SER A 174 -1.91 13.58 11.92
C SER A 174 -1.76 14.89 11.11
N ARG A 175 -2.25 16.01 11.66
CA ARG A 175 -2.29 17.32 11.00
C ARG A 175 -0.95 18.09 10.99
N SER A 176 0.02 17.74 11.84
CA SER A 176 1.26 18.53 11.95
C SER A 176 2.48 17.88 11.27
N LYS A 177 3.37 18.72 10.74
CA LYS A 177 4.65 18.30 10.15
C LYS A 177 5.54 17.57 11.17
N LYS A 178 5.46 17.91 12.46
CA LYS A 178 6.23 17.26 13.52
C LYS A 178 5.77 15.81 13.73
N ASP A 179 4.47 15.60 13.76
CA ASP A 179 3.88 14.28 13.98
C ASP A 179 4.22 13.32 12.84
N ARG A 180 4.18 13.80 11.58
CA ARG A 180 4.62 13.03 10.41
C ARG A 180 6.08 12.58 10.50
N VAL A 181 6.98 13.47 10.93
CA VAL A 181 8.40 13.12 11.15
C VAL A 181 8.52 12.05 12.22
N THR A 182 7.84 12.21 13.36
CA THR A 182 7.82 11.22 14.46
C THR A 182 7.31 9.86 14.00
N LEU A 183 6.15 9.82 13.33
CA LEU A 183 5.54 8.59 12.82
C LEU A 183 6.45 7.87 11.81
N ASN A 184 7.12 8.64 10.93
CA ASN A 184 8.06 8.07 9.97
C ASN A 184 9.29 7.44 10.65
N GLU A 185 9.88 8.11 11.66
CA GLU A 185 11.02 7.53 12.39
C GLU A 185 10.62 6.30 13.23
N LEU A 186 9.43 6.33 13.85
CA LEU A 186 8.88 5.18 14.56
C LEU A 186 8.70 3.98 13.61
N ARG A 187 8.10 4.20 12.43
CA ARG A 187 7.95 3.16 11.41
C ARG A 187 9.29 2.56 11.00
N ARG A 188 10.29 3.39 10.73
CA ARG A 188 11.64 2.91 10.37
C ARG A 188 12.26 2.10 11.49
N SER A 189 12.10 2.55 12.72
CA SER A 189 12.63 1.86 13.90
C SER A 189 11.98 0.49 14.05
N MET A 190 10.67 0.41 13.85
CA MET A 190 9.95 -0.86 13.91
C MET A 190 10.31 -1.81 12.79
N ALA A 191 10.38 -1.34 11.54
CA ALA A 191 10.82 -2.18 10.43
C ALA A 191 12.21 -2.81 10.70
N ARG A 192 13.11 -2.09 11.39
CA ARG A 192 14.42 -2.61 11.79
C ARG A 192 14.33 -3.63 12.92
N ILE A 193 13.43 -3.45 13.88
CA ILE A 193 13.17 -4.43 14.94
C ILE A 193 12.62 -5.71 14.32
N ASP A 194 11.61 -5.60 13.46
CA ASP A 194 11.00 -6.75 12.77
C ASP A 194 12.01 -7.50 11.90
N LEU A 195 12.90 -6.78 11.19
CA LEU A 195 14.01 -7.39 10.47
C LEU A 195 14.95 -8.16 11.41
N GLY A 196 15.29 -7.59 12.57
CA GLY A 196 16.11 -8.25 13.58
C GLY A 196 15.49 -9.55 14.08
N HIS A 197 14.18 -9.54 14.36
CA HIS A 197 13.43 -10.74 14.77
C HIS A 197 13.41 -11.78 13.65
N ALA A 198 13.11 -11.36 12.41
CA ALA A 198 13.12 -12.24 11.25
C ALA A 198 14.50 -12.92 11.04
N THR A 199 15.60 -12.17 11.19
CA THR A 199 16.95 -12.72 11.13
C THR A 199 17.21 -13.75 12.24
N LEU A 200 16.79 -13.48 13.48
CA LEU A 200 16.93 -14.42 14.60
C LEU A 200 16.12 -15.71 14.38
N ASP A 201 14.93 -15.57 13.81
CA ASP A 201 14.02 -16.68 13.47
C ASP A 201 14.41 -17.39 12.15
N ARG A 202 15.53 -16.99 11.55
CA ARG A 202 16.11 -17.56 10.32
C ARG A 202 15.17 -17.49 9.11
N TYR A 203 14.47 -16.37 8.97
CA TYR A 203 13.77 -16.04 7.73
C TYR A 203 14.76 -15.58 6.66
N HIS A 204 14.49 -15.95 5.41
CA HIS A 204 15.10 -15.32 4.25
C HIS A 204 14.49 -13.93 4.04
N THR A 205 15.33 -12.92 3.94
CA THR A 205 14.92 -11.51 3.99
C THR A 205 14.93 -10.89 2.59
N LEU A 206 13.84 -10.19 2.25
CA LEU A 206 13.69 -9.47 1.00
C LEU A 206 13.48 -7.97 1.29
N GLY A 207 14.47 -7.14 0.99
CA GLY A 207 14.34 -5.69 1.05
C GLY A 207 13.55 -5.13 -0.12
N THR A 208 12.47 -4.40 0.16
CA THR A 208 11.57 -3.88 -0.86
C THR A 208 11.50 -2.36 -0.86
N GLY A 209 10.44 -1.76 -0.32
CA GLY A 209 10.28 -0.32 -0.34
C GLY A 209 9.16 0.09 0.59
N TRP A 210 8.63 1.28 0.34
CA TRP A 210 7.53 1.81 1.13
C TRP A 210 6.28 0.90 1.03
N PRO A 211 5.51 0.73 2.13
CA PRO A 211 4.35 -0.18 2.16
C PRO A 211 3.30 0.03 1.06
N THR A 212 3.11 1.27 0.60
CA THR A 212 2.16 1.61 -0.47
C THR A 212 2.73 1.45 -1.88
N GLY A 213 4.04 1.22 -2.00
CA GLY A 213 4.76 1.14 -3.27
C GLY A 213 4.74 -0.25 -3.90
N SER A 214 5.03 -0.29 -5.20
CA SER A 214 5.03 -1.52 -6.01
C SER A 214 5.98 -2.59 -5.49
N TYR A 215 7.16 -2.21 -4.99
CA TYR A 215 8.15 -3.15 -4.44
C TYR A 215 7.58 -3.92 -3.25
N TYR A 216 6.94 -3.21 -2.32
CA TYR A 216 6.37 -3.83 -1.13
C TYR A 216 5.15 -4.68 -1.46
N LYS A 217 4.29 -4.25 -2.39
CA LYS A 217 3.13 -5.05 -2.85
C LYS A 217 3.58 -6.38 -3.46
N PHE A 218 4.58 -6.36 -4.34
CA PHE A 218 5.18 -7.57 -4.88
C PHE A 218 5.82 -8.42 -3.77
N GLY A 219 6.66 -7.83 -2.92
CA GLY A 219 7.33 -8.56 -1.84
C GLY A 219 6.36 -9.20 -0.87
N LYS A 220 5.23 -8.55 -0.58
CA LYS A 220 4.15 -9.09 0.25
C LYS A 220 3.52 -10.30 -0.42
N ALA A 221 3.05 -10.17 -1.65
CA ALA A 221 2.42 -11.27 -2.40
C ALA A 221 3.37 -12.47 -2.55
N PHE A 222 4.64 -12.20 -2.87
CA PHE A 222 5.66 -13.24 -3.00
C PHE A 222 6.01 -13.91 -1.67
N THR A 223 6.15 -13.12 -0.59
CA THR A 223 6.42 -13.65 0.75
C THR A 223 5.26 -14.48 1.28
N GLU A 224 4.02 -14.07 1.04
CA GLU A 224 2.82 -14.84 1.39
C GLU A 224 2.79 -16.18 0.64
N TYR A 225 3.02 -16.15 -0.68
CA TYR A 225 3.12 -17.36 -1.49
C TYR A 225 4.24 -18.29 -1.00
N ALA A 226 5.44 -17.76 -0.78
CA ALA A 226 6.60 -18.53 -0.34
C ALA A 226 6.38 -19.18 1.03
N ASN A 227 5.84 -18.43 2.00
CA ASN A 227 5.56 -18.94 3.34
C ASN A 227 4.48 -20.04 3.33
N LYS A 228 3.44 -19.89 2.48
CA LYS A 228 2.42 -20.92 2.26
C LYS A 228 3.02 -22.23 1.72
N HIS A 229 4.13 -22.14 1.00
CA HIS A 229 4.87 -23.28 0.45
C HIS A 229 6.10 -23.68 1.29
N GLY A 230 6.14 -23.27 2.56
CA GLY A 230 7.15 -23.72 3.53
C GLY A 230 8.50 -23.01 3.44
N PHE A 231 8.63 -22.00 2.58
CA PHE A 231 9.84 -21.18 2.50
C PHE A 231 9.69 -19.94 3.38
N LYS A 232 10.37 -19.93 4.53
CA LYS A 232 10.30 -18.84 5.52
C LYS A 232 10.91 -17.56 4.95
N MET A 233 10.06 -16.66 4.46
CA MET A 233 10.45 -15.38 3.88
C MET A 233 9.89 -14.20 4.68
N PHE A 234 10.67 -13.13 4.81
CA PHE A 234 10.28 -11.89 5.46
C PHE A 234 10.45 -10.69 4.49
N ASN A 235 9.35 -9.96 4.28
CA ASN A 235 9.33 -8.75 3.45
C ASN A 235 9.70 -7.53 4.29
N TYR A 236 10.92 -7.00 4.09
CA TYR A 236 11.42 -5.81 4.77
C TYR A 236 11.01 -4.52 4.04
N ALA A 237 10.15 -3.72 4.67
CA ALA A 237 9.83 -2.38 4.21
C ALA A 237 11.03 -1.43 4.39
N SER A 238 11.44 -0.76 3.31
CA SER A 238 12.62 0.12 3.30
C SER A 238 12.34 1.48 2.66
N GLU A 239 13.32 2.37 2.70
CA GLU A 239 13.32 3.65 1.97
C GLU A 239 13.56 3.47 0.45
N GLY A 240 13.81 2.25 -0.02
CA GLY A 240 14.01 1.89 -1.42
C GLY A 240 15.45 1.52 -1.76
N SER A 241 15.82 1.70 -3.03
CA SER A 241 17.00 1.07 -3.65
C SER A 241 18.34 1.33 -2.97
N LEU A 242 18.67 2.56 -2.53
CA LEU A 242 19.99 2.78 -1.91
C LEU A 242 20.08 2.14 -0.53
N GLU A 243 18.99 2.12 0.26
CA GLU A 243 18.97 1.39 1.53
C GLU A 243 19.09 -0.11 1.30
N ASN A 244 18.27 -0.64 0.39
CA ASN A 244 18.30 -2.05 0.01
C ASN A 244 19.68 -2.49 -0.46
N GLY A 245 20.28 -1.71 -1.35
CA GLY A 245 21.61 -1.96 -1.90
C GLY A 245 22.65 -2.03 -0.81
N TYR A 246 22.67 -1.04 0.09
CA TYR A 246 23.57 -1.07 1.24
C TYR A 246 23.36 -2.30 2.14
N ARG A 247 22.10 -2.71 2.37
CA ARG A 247 21.81 -3.85 3.24
C ARG A 247 22.21 -5.18 2.62
N VAL A 248 21.95 -5.38 1.33
CA VAL A 248 22.31 -6.64 0.66
C VAL A 248 23.83 -6.77 0.51
N THR A 249 24.53 -5.67 0.20
CA THR A 249 26.00 -5.70 0.04
C THR A 249 26.74 -5.79 1.38
N THR A 250 26.07 -5.49 2.50
CA THR A 250 26.61 -5.69 3.85
C THR A 250 26.10 -6.95 4.53
N GLY A 251 25.39 -7.84 3.82
CA GLY A 251 24.87 -9.10 4.35
C GLY A 251 23.81 -8.94 5.44
N ARG A 252 23.14 -7.77 5.51
CA ARG A 252 22.05 -7.50 6.46
C ARG A 252 20.68 -7.93 5.96
N ILE A 253 20.55 -8.16 4.65
CA ILE A 253 19.40 -8.82 4.01
C ILE A 253 19.91 -9.74 2.90
N ASP A 254 19.15 -10.77 2.55
CA ASP A 254 19.56 -11.80 1.59
C ASP A 254 19.27 -11.38 0.14
N PHE A 255 18.09 -10.81 -0.09
CA PHE A 255 17.62 -10.34 -1.39
C PHE A 255 17.12 -8.91 -1.29
N ALA A 256 17.18 -8.18 -2.39
CA ALA A 256 16.62 -6.85 -2.44
C ALA A 256 16.13 -6.47 -3.84
N ILE A 257 15.05 -5.69 -3.89
CA ILE A 257 14.59 -5.06 -5.13
C ILE A 257 15.30 -3.72 -5.29
N LEU A 258 16.03 -3.56 -6.39
CA LEU A 258 16.78 -2.36 -6.74
C LEU A 258 16.36 -1.86 -8.11
N GLN A 259 16.46 -0.56 -8.33
CA GLN A 259 16.39 -0.02 -9.68
C GLN A 259 17.68 -0.35 -10.43
N SER A 260 17.60 -0.65 -11.73
CA SER A 260 18.75 -1.10 -12.51
C SER A 260 19.89 -0.08 -12.55
N ASP A 261 19.57 1.21 -12.61
CA ASP A 261 20.54 2.29 -12.52
C ASP A 261 21.28 2.30 -11.17
N VAL A 262 20.55 2.21 -10.06
CA VAL A 262 21.13 2.15 -8.71
C VAL A 262 22.00 0.92 -8.55
N ALA A 263 21.52 -0.25 -8.98
CA ALA A 263 22.24 -1.51 -8.84
C ALA A 263 23.54 -1.50 -9.66
N GLU A 264 23.53 -0.94 -10.87
CA GLU A 264 24.72 -0.79 -11.70
C GLU A 264 25.77 0.11 -11.05
N VAL A 265 25.34 1.23 -10.46
CA VAL A 265 26.24 2.20 -9.83
C VAL A 265 26.84 1.63 -8.55
N LEU A 266 26.04 0.91 -7.75
CA LEU A 266 26.51 0.16 -6.59
C LEU A 266 27.58 -0.87 -6.98
N TYR A 267 27.33 -1.63 -8.04
CA TYR A 267 28.27 -2.63 -8.54
C TYR A 267 29.59 -1.99 -9.05
N LYS A 268 29.50 -0.90 -9.82
CA LYS A 268 30.67 -0.22 -10.42
C LYS A 268 31.42 0.71 -9.46
N GLY A 269 30.79 1.19 -8.37
CA GLY A 269 31.42 2.05 -7.35
C GLY A 269 31.36 3.56 -7.62
N TRP A 270 30.28 4.03 -8.25
CA TRP A 270 30.15 5.43 -8.72
C TRP A 270 29.18 6.27 -7.88
N ILE A 271 28.91 5.87 -6.63
CA ILE A 271 28.02 6.65 -5.73
C ILE A 271 28.85 7.74 -5.02
N GLU A 272 28.15 8.79 -4.58
CA GLU A 272 28.62 9.91 -3.73
C GLU A 272 29.87 9.60 -2.89
N GLU A 273 30.73 10.61 -2.68
CA GLU A 273 31.95 10.52 -1.87
C GLU A 273 31.75 9.65 -0.60
N GLY A 274 32.45 8.51 -0.54
CA GLY A 274 32.46 7.61 0.62
C GLY A 274 31.75 6.26 0.45
N GLN A 275 31.07 5.98 -0.67
CA GLN A 275 30.55 4.64 -0.96
C GLN A 275 31.48 3.86 -1.90
N LEU A 276 32.02 2.75 -1.40
CA LEU A 276 32.87 1.85 -2.20
C LEU A 276 32.02 0.97 -3.13
N PRO A 277 32.55 0.57 -4.30
CA PRO A 277 31.93 -0.46 -5.13
C PRO A 277 31.57 -1.69 -4.31
N SER A 278 30.44 -2.28 -4.65
CA SER A 278 29.99 -3.56 -4.11
C SER A 278 30.09 -4.64 -5.19
N PRO A 279 31.30 -5.16 -5.47
CA PRO A 279 31.53 -6.15 -6.52
C PRO A 279 30.85 -7.49 -6.22
N ASP A 280 30.32 -7.67 -5.00
CA ASP A 280 29.60 -8.86 -4.56
C ASP A 280 28.10 -8.83 -4.92
N LEU A 281 27.57 -7.67 -5.37
CA LEU A 281 26.19 -7.56 -5.81
C LEU A 281 25.96 -8.39 -7.08
N ARG A 282 24.88 -9.17 -7.12
CA ARG A 282 24.47 -10.00 -8.26
C ARG A 282 23.02 -9.74 -8.60
N ALA A 283 22.72 -9.70 -9.90
CA ALA A 283 21.33 -9.72 -10.37
C ALA A 283 20.79 -11.15 -10.34
N VAL A 284 19.50 -11.31 -10.06
CA VAL A 284 18.78 -12.59 -10.11
C VAL A 284 17.78 -12.56 -11.26
N ALA A 285 16.95 -11.52 -11.31
CA ALA A 285 15.95 -11.35 -12.35
C ALA A 285 15.61 -9.87 -12.56
N SER A 286 15.29 -9.51 -13.79
CA SER A 286 14.50 -8.32 -14.11
C SER A 286 13.04 -8.58 -13.82
N LEU A 287 12.37 -7.63 -13.17
CA LEU A 287 10.99 -7.80 -12.70
C LEU A 287 10.00 -7.10 -13.62
N TRP A 288 10.04 -5.76 -13.67
CA TRP A 288 9.16 -4.94 -14.51
C TRP A 288 9.83 -3.62 -14.89
N PRO A 289 9.38 -2.95 -15.97
CA PRO A 289 9.82 -1.61 -16.30
C PRO A 289 9.33 -0.59 -15.27
N GLU A 290 10.18 0.39 -14.99
CA GLU A 290 9.83 1.57 -14.21
C GLU A 290 10.02 2.84 -15.02
N ALA A 291 9.21 3.85 -14.71
CA ALA A 291 9.20 5.13 -15.40
C ALA A 291 9.33 6.28 -14.42
N VAL A 292 10.06 7.31 -14.85
CA VAL A 292 10.13 8.57 -14.12
C VAL A 292 8.85 9.37 -14.38
N HIS A 293 8.18 9.76 -13.32
CA HIS A 293 7.03 10.66 -13.35
C HIS A 293 7.44 11.97 -12.69
N VAL A 294 7.43 13.05 -13.46
CA VAL A 294 7.54 14.41 -12.93
C VAL A 294 6.12 14.99 -12.91
N ILE A 295 5.62 15.30 -11.73
CA ILE A 295 4.21 15.65 -11.50
C ILE A 295 4.14 17.03 -10.88
N THR A 296 3.21 17.84 -11.35
CA THR A 296 2.94 19.19 -10.85
C THR A 296 1.44 19.47 -10.88
N LEU A 297 1.02 20.62 -10.35
CA LEU A 297 -0.35 21.12 -10.46
C LEU A 297 -0.44 22.12 -11.62
N GLU A 298 -1.58 22.16 -12.31
CA GLU A 298 -1.77 23.06 -13.46
C GLU A 298 -1.45 24.52 -13.13
N GLN A 299 -1.88 24.96 -11.95
CA GLN A 299 -1.71 26.31 -11.40
C GLN A 299 -0.25 26.71 -11.17
N ASN A 300 0.67 25.75 -11.02
CA ASN A 300 2.09 26.05 -10.79
C ASN A 300 2.78 26.56 -12.07
N GLY A 301 2.13 26.39 -13.23
CA GLY A 301 2.61 26.90 -14.51
C GLY A 301 3.80 26.12 -15.08
N ILE A 302 4.19 24.99 -14.48
CA ILE A 302 5.26 24.12 -14.94
C ILE A 302 4.72 23.25 -16.09
N LYS A 303 5.24 23.42 -17.30
CA LYS A 303 4.83 22.67 -18.49
C LYS A 303 5.94 21.79 -19.03
N ASP A 304 7.18 22.20 -18.82
CA ASP A 304 8.35 21.46 -19.24
C ASP A 304 9.48 21.51 -18.21
N MET A 305 10.61 20.91 -18.58
CA MET A 305 11.79 20.83 -17.73
C MET A 305 12.45 22.19 -17.46
N ALA A 306 12.32 23.19 -18.34
CA ALA A 306 12.90 24.52 -18.12
C ALA A 306 12.17 25.29 -17.02
N ASP A 307 10.85 25.09 -16.89
CA ASP A 307 10.00 25.76 -15.89
C ASP A 307 10.30 25.33 -14.44
N ILE A 308 11.05 24.24 -14.25
CA ILE A 308 11.46 23.69 -12.96
C ILE A 308 12.52 24.54 -12.25
N LYS A 309 13.25 25.38 -13.00
CA LYS A 309 14.32 26.21 -12.43
C LYS A 309 13.76 27.19 -11.39
N GLY A 310 14.30 27.13 -10.18
CA GLY A 310 13.88 28.00 -9.07
C GLY A 310 12.63 27.54 -8.31
N ARG A 311 12.03 26.41 -8.71
CA ARG A 311 10.85 25.82 -8.07
C ARG A 311 11.23 24.89 -6.92
N GLN A 312 10.36 24.76 -5.93
CA GLN A 312 10.49 23.78 -4.85
C GLN A 312 10.10 22.39 -5.38
N ILE A 313 11.00 21.41 -5.30
CA ILE A 313 10.76 20.08 -5.90
C ILE A 313 11.08 18.99 -4.89
N ALA A 314 10.13 18.08 -4.69
CA ALA A 314 10.40 16.86 -3.94
C ALA A 314 10.99 15.80 -4.86
N ILE A 315 12.21 15.34 -4.57
CA ILE A 315 12.97 14.45 -5.46
C ILE A 315 13.12 13.02 -4.92
N GLY A 316 12.38 12.65 -3.86
CA GLY A 316 12.53 11.37 -3.18
C GLY A 316 13.37 11.45 -1.90
N SER A 317 13.27 10.43 -1.04
CA SER A 317 13.99 10.38 0.24
C SER A 317 15.49 10.15 0.03
N ILE A 318 16.29 10.46 1.05
CA ILE A 318 17.76 10.44 0.99
C ILE A 318 18.37 9.10 0.52
N ARG A 319 17.70 7.97 0.83
CA ARG A 319 18.12 6.61 0.44
C ARG A 319 17.21 5.98 -0.63
N SER A 320 16.37 6.78 -1.28
CA SER A 320 15.55 6.31 -2.39
C SER A 320 16.34 6.30 -3.70
N GLY A 321 16.05 5.34 -4.57
CA GLY A 321 16.58 5.41 -5.93
C GLY A 321 15.90 6.49 -6.78
N THR A 322 14.68 6.92 -6.45
CA THR A 322 14.05 8.12 -7.05
C THR A 322 14.93 9.36 -6.93
N ARG A 323 15.51 9.61 -5.75
CA ARG A 323 16.49 10.71 -5.55
C ARG A 323 17.71 10.54 -6.43
N PHE A 324 18.23 9.31 -6.49
CA PHE A 324 19.38 8.98 -7.31
C PHE A 324 19.12 9.29 -8.80
N THR A 325 18.02 8.78 -9.34
CA THR A 325 17.62 9.01 -10.73
C THR A 325 17.33 10.50 -11.00
N ALA A 326 16.58 11.17 -10.12
CA ALA A 326 16.23 12.59 -10.27
C ALA A 326 17.48 13.49 -10.34
N ALA A 327 18.47 13.27 -9.47
CA ALA A 327 19.72 14.01 -9.49
C ALA A 327 20.45 13.89 -10.83
N ARG A 328 20.44 12.69 -11.42
CA ARG A 328 21.06 12.43 -12.73
C ARG A 328 20.31 13.06 -13.88
N ILE A 329 18.98 13.05 -13.86
CA ILE A 329 18.17 13.74 -14.86
C ILE A 329 18.46 15.23 -14.83
N TRP A 330 18.57 15.82 -13.63
CA TRP A 330 18.86 17.25 -13.49
C TRP A 330 20.25 17.60 -13.99
N LEU A 331 21.26 16.80 -13.66
CA LEU A 331 22.60 16.95 -14.23
C LEU A 331 22.57 16.85 -15.76
N ALA A 332 21.90 15.83 -16.30
CA ALA A 332 21.81 15.62 -17.74
C ALA A 332 21.01 16.72 -18.46
N ALA A 333 20.04 17.35 -17.79
CA ALA A 333 19.26 18.47 -18.31
C ALA A 333 19.99 19.82 -18.20
N GLY A 334 21.23 19.85 -17.69
CA GLY A 334 22.01 21.09 -17.54
C GLY A 334 21.64 21.91 -16.29
N PHE A 335 20.93 21.31 -15.34
CA PHE A 335 20.63 21.90 -14.04
C PHE A 335 21.69 21.51 -13.00
N GLU A 336 22.97 21.69 -13.36
CA GLU A 336 24.16 21.27 -12.60
C GLU A 336 24.19 21.81 -11.16
N GLN A 337 23.47 22.91 -10.92
CA GLN A 337 23.24 23.48 -9.60
C GLN A 337 21.76 23.88 -9.44
N LEU A 338 20.84 22.92 -9.43
CA LEU A 338 19.58 23.18 -8.71
C LEU A 338 19.96 23.64 -7.30
N ASP A 339 19.47 24.82 -6.91
CA ASP A 339 19.72 25.32 -5.57
C ASP A 339 19.25 24.23 -4.59
N ARG A 340 20.19 23.66 -3.83
CA ARG A 340 19.92 22.59 -2.87
C ARG A 340 18.81 23.00 -1.89
N LYS A 341 18.61 24.30 -1.66
CA LYS A 341 17.54 24.85 -0.82
C LYS A 341 16.14 24.57 -1.39
N ASN A 342 16.03 24.42 -2.70
CA ASN A 342 14.78 24.18 -3.42
C ASN A 342 14.45 22.69 -3.54
N LEU A 343 15.38 21.79 -3.21
CA LEU A 343 15.15 20.35 -3.24
C LEU A 343 14.63 19.89 -1.87
N LYS A 344 13.51 19.19 -1.87
CA LYS A 344 12.96 18.52 -0.69
C LYS A 344 13.23 17.02 -0.79
N LEU A 345 13.82 16.45 0.26
CA LEU A 345 14.09 15.03 0.36
C LEU A 345 12.93 14.34 1.09
N LEU A 346 11.84 14.11 0.38
CA LEU A 346 10.60 13.56 0.93
C LEU A 346 10.35 12.16 0.38
N GLY A 347 9.84 11.26 1.22
CA GLY A 347 9.32 9.97 0.77
C GLY A 347 8.13 10.15 -0.18
N ARG A 348 7.66 9.06 -0.79
CA ARG A 348 6.60 9.13 -1.81
C ARG A 348 5.30 9.75 -1.27
N ALA A 349 4.79 9.24 -0.16
CA ALA A 349 3.56 9.76 0.46
C ALA A 349 3.71 11.22 0.90
N ASP A 350 4.87 11.55 1.48
CA ASP A 350 5.15 12.92 1.93
C ASP A 350 5.30 13.91 0.77
N SER A 351 5.87 13.46 -0.36
CA SER A 351 5.95 14.25 -1.59
C SER A 351 4.56 14.55 -2.15
N ILE A 352 3.70 13.54 -2.25
CA ILE A 352 2.31 13.73 -2.72
C ILE A 352 1.58 14.73 -1.83
N LYS A 353 1.63 14.54 -0.50
CA LYS A 353 0.99 15.47 0.43
C LYS A 353 1.55 16.88 0.33
N ALA A 354 2.87 17.02 0.22
CA ALA A 354 3.51 18.32 0.06
C ALA A 354 3.10 19.02 -1.25
N LEU A 355 2.87 18.27 -2.33
CA LEU A 355 2.33 18.82 -3.57
C LEU A 355 0.89 19.30 -3.39
N GLU A 356 0.06 18.49 -2.73
CA GLU A 356 -1.34 18.83 -2.45
C GLU A 356 -1.48 20.09 -1.58
N ASP A 357 -0.57 20.25 -0.62
CA ASP A 357 -0.51 21.38 0.30
C ASP A 357 0.16 22.62 -0.30
N GLY A 358 0.72 22.51 -1.51
CA GLY A 358 1.50 23.58 -2.13
C GLY A 358 2.84 23.88 -1.46
N GLU A 359 3.35 22.97 -0.62
CA GLU A 359 4.69 23.08 -0.02
C GLU A 359 5.80 22.84 -1.05
N VAL A 360 5.50 22.11 -2.13
CA VAL A 360 6.36 21.92 -3.30
C VAL A 360 5.59 22.18 -4.58
N ASP A 361 6.28 22.69 -5.59
CA ASP A 361 5.71 23.00 -6.90
C ASP A 361 5.66 21.75 -7.80
N ALA A 362 6.56 20.79 -7.60
CA ALA A 362 6.59 19.54 -8.35
C ALA A 362 7.17 18.39 -7.52
N ILE A 363 6.88 17.16 -7.94
CA ILE A 363 7.40 15.94 -7.33
C ILE A 363 7.95 15.00 -8.40
N VAL A 364 8.94 14.20 -8.01
CA VAL A 364 9.46 13.11 -8.82
C VAL A 364 9.11 11.79 -8.16
N ILE A 365 8.53 10.88 -8.95
CA ILE A 365 8.25 9.50 -8.55
C ILE A 365 8.81 8.59 -9.63
N VAL A 366 9.64 7.62 -9.25
CA VAL A 366 9.97 6.50 -10.17
C VAL A 366 9.15 5.29 -9.78
N GLY A 367 8.37 4.74 -10.70
CA GLY A 367 7.43 3.66 -10.41
C GLY A 367 6.85 3.03 -11.65
N THR A 368 5.84 2.17 -11.46
CA THR A 368 5.21 1.42 -12.55
C THR A 368 4.33 2.32 -13.42
N ILE A 369 3.87 1.80 -14.57
CA ILE A 369 2.85 2.43 -15.40
C ILE A 369 1.62 1.50 -15.45
N PRO A 370 0.45 1.93 -14.95
CA PRO A 370 0.26 3.02 -13.99
C PRO A 370 0.92 2.76 -12.63
N ASP A 371 1.27 3.82 -11.89
CA ASP A 371 1.69 3.74 -10.48
C ASP A 371 0.45 3.90 -9.57
N PRO A 372 0.23 3.02 -8.59
CA PRO A 372 -0.94 3.09 -7.71
C PRO A 372 -1.06 4.41 -6.93
N ALA A 373 0.06 4.98 -6.45
CA ALA A 373 0.01 6.22 -5.68
C ALA A 373 -0.34 7.43 -6.57
N ILE A 374 0.04 7.37 -7.84
CA ILE A 374 -0.35 8.38 -8.83
C ILE A 374 -1.84 8.21 -9.17
N GLN A 375 -2.34 6.97 -9.31
CA GLN A 375 -3.77 6.70 -9.51
C GLN A 375 -4.62 7.28 -8.35
N ASP A 376 -4.20 7.06 -7.10
CA ASP A 376 -4.89 7.62 -5.93
C ASP A 376 -4.86 9.15 -5.89
N LEU A 377 -3.79 9.78 -6.41
CA LEU A 377 -3.67 11.24 -6.52
C LEU A 377 -4.63 11.80 -7.56
N VAL A 378 -4.62 11.25 -8.79
CA VAL A 378 -5.46 11.74 -9.90
C VAL A 378 -6.95 11.41 -9.72
N GLN A 379 -7.31 10.51 -8.79
CA GLN A 379 -8.70 10.31 -8.37
C GLN A 379 -9.20 11.41 -7.43
N ARG A 380 -8.30 12.05 -6.67
CA ARG A 380 -8.63 13.10 -5.70
C ARG A 380 -8.44 14.51 -6.27
N ARG A 381 -7.71 14.65 -7.37
CA ARG A 381 -7.39 15.92 -8.04
C ARG A 381 -7.50 15.80 -9.56
N ASP A 382 -8.16 16.76 -10.18
CA ASP A 382 -8.32 16.88 -11.63
C ASP A 382 -7.32 17.85 -12.28
N ASP A 383 -6.57 18.60 -11.47
CA ASP A 383 -5.60 19.62 -11.89
C ASP A 383 -4.14 19.11 -11.94
N ILE A 384 -3.96 17.80 -12.08
CA ILE A 384 -2.63 17.18 -12.16
C ILE A 384 -2.04 17.31 -13.57
N ARG A 385 -0.77 17.71 -13.65
CA ARG A 385 0.01 17.74 -14.89
C ARG A 385 1.26 16.87 -14.79
N PHE A 386 1.51 16.11 -15.85
CA PHE A 386 2.75 15.34 -16.05
C PHE A 386 3.72 16.15 -16.92
N VAL A 387 4.93 16.37 -16.43
CA VAL A 387 5.97 17.15 -17.11
C VAL A 387 6.85 16.18 -17.92
N PRO A 388 6.90 16.30 -19.26
CA PRO A 388 7.73 15.43 -20.08
C PRO A 388 9.22 15.75 -19.92
N LEU A 389 10.05 14.71 -20.03
CA LEU A 389 11.50 14.92 -20.16
C LEU A 389 11.85 15.26 -21.61
N TYR A 390 12.87 16.11 -21.80
CA TYR A 390 13.37 16.40 -23.13
C TYR A 390 14.09 15.19 -23.72
N GLN A 391 13.90 14.97 -25.03
CA GLN A 391 14.58 13.91 -25.77
C GLN A 391 16.11 14.00 -25.63
N SER A 392 16.68 15.21 -25.62
CA SER A 392 18.12 15.43 -25.43
C SER A 392 18.62 14.96 -24.06
N THR A 393 17.84 15.19 -23.00
CA THR A 393 18.14 14.69 -21.64
C THR A 393 18.12 13.16 -21.61
N ILE A 394 17.12 12.53 -22.23
CA ILE A 394 17.01 11.08 -22.32
C ILE A 394 18.19 10.50 -23.09
N THR A 395 18.49 11.01 -24.29
CA THR A 395 19.62 10.55 -25.12
C THR A 395 20.93 10.60 -24.34
N ARG A 396 21.22 11.72 -23.65
CA ARG A 396 22.43 11.87 -22.84
C ARG A 396 22.53 10.84 -21.71
N LEU A 397 21.41 10.48 -21.08
CA LEU A 397 21.39 9.46 -20.03
C LEU A 397 21.56 8.05 -20.58
N VAL A 398 20.94 7.74 -21.73
CA VAL A 398 21.09 6.45 -22.41
C VAL A 398 22.55 6.22 -22.83
N GLU A 399 23.23 7.26 -23.34
CA GLU A 399 24.64 7.20 -23.72
C GLU A 399 25.59 6.94 -22.54
N GLN A 400 25.18 7.22 -21.30
CA GLN A 400 25.95 6.87 -20.10
C GLN A 400 25.90 5.37 -19.77
N ASN A 401 25.12 4.57 -20.51
CA ASN A 401 25.03 3.11 -20.44
C ASN A 401 24.54 2.54 -19.10
N PHE A 402 23.60 3.21 -18.41
CA PHE A 402 23.02 2.80 -17.12
C PHE A 402 21.74 1.96 -17.24
N ALA A 403 21.62 1.16 -18.30
CA ALA A 403 20.38 0.44 -18.67
C ALA A 403 19.12 1.34 -18.77
N TYR A 404 19.32 2.64 -19.00
CA TYR A 404 18.24 3.57 -19.28
C TYR A 404 17.74 3.43 -20.72
N TYR A 405 16.47 3.75 -20.92
CA TYR A 405 15.85 3.85 -22.24
C TYR A 405 14.78 4.94 -22.25
N GLY A 406 14.45 5.47 -23.43
CA GLY A 406 13.30 6.35 -23.57
C GLY A 406 12.00 5.54 -23.43
N LEU A 407 11.07 6.01 -22.61
CA LEU A 407 9.81 5.35 -22.35
C LEU A 407 8.65 6.35 -22.47
N PRO A 408 7.74 6.18 -23.44
CA PRO A 408 6.51 6.95 -23.47
C PRO A 408 5.51 6.40 -22.45
N ILE A 409 5.00 7.25 -21.55
CA ILE A 409 3.78 6.97 -20.80
C ILE A 409 2.60 7.15 -21.76
N PRO A 410 1.85 6.09 -22.13
CA PRO A 410 0.80 6.17 -23.13
C PRO A 410 -0.28 7.20 -22.76
N ALA A 411 -0.95 7.79 -23.75
CA ALA A 411 -2.13 8.62 -23.52
C ALA A 411 -3.21 7.84 -22.75
N LYS A 412 -3.96 8.51 -21.88
CA LYS A 412 -5.04 7.94 -21.06
C LYS A 412 -4.58 6.88 -20.06
N THR A 413 -3.30 6.86 -19.70
CA THR A 413 -2.79 6.04 -18.58
C THR A 413 -3.38 6.53 -17.26
N TYR A 414 -3.49 7.85 -17.10
CA TYR A 414 -4.07 8.49 -15.93
C TYR A 414 -5.27 9.38 -16.35
N PRO A 415 -6.33 9.48 -15.53
CA PRO A 415 -7.35 10.51 -15.69
C PRO A 415 -6.75 11.90 -15.93
N GLY A 416 -7.33 12.68 -16.86
CA GLY A 416 -6.82 14.00 -17.25
C GLY A 416 -5.60 14.00 -18.19
N GLN A 417 -4.87 12.89 -18.31
CA GLN A 417 -3.70 12.79 -19.19
C GLN A 417 -4.09 12.39 -20.63
N SER A 418 -4.39 13.38 -21.46
CA SER A 418 -4.87 13.16 -22.84
C SER A 418 -3.77 12.87 -23.88
N LYS A 419 -2.52 13.21 -23.60
CA LYS A 419 -1.37 13.06 -24.52
C LYS A 419 -0.29 12.20 -23.90
N SER A 420 0.37 11.38 -24.71
CA SER A 420 1.57 10.63 -24.31
C SER A 420 2.63 11.55 -23.70
N VAL A 421 3.29 11.09 -22.64
CA VAL A 421 4.34 11.83 -21.92
C VAL A 421 5.66 11.08 -22.09
N LEU A 422 6.60 11.68 -22.81
CA LEU A 422 7.93 11.11 -22.98
C LEU A 422 8.71 11.22 -21.66
N THR A 423 9.30 10.12 -21.22
CA THR A 423 10.11 10.08 -20.01
C THR A 423 11.26 9.06 -20.11
N LEU A 424 12.02 8.91 -19.02
CA LEU A 424 13.09 7.94 -18.85
C LEU A 424 12.52 6.67 -18.22
N GLY A 425 12.87 5.53 -18.80
CA GLY A 425 12.59 4.19 -18.28
C GLY A 425 13.84 3.51 -17.73
N MET A 426 13.63 2.64 -16.75
CA MET A 426 14.59 1.66 -16.24
C MET A 426 13.85 0.36 -15.87
N THR A 427 14.48 -0.54 -15.13
CA THR A 427 13.86 -1.80 -14.67
C THR A 427 14.04 -1.97 -13.16
N ALA A 428 13.03 -2.53 -12.51
CA ALA A 428 13.16 -3.09 -11.17
C ALA A 428 13.87 -4.45 -11.28
N LEU A 429 14.92 -4.65 -10.51
CA LEU A 429 15.72 -5.87 -10.48
C LEU A 429 15.60 -6.55 -9.11
N LEU A 430 15.39 -7.86 -9.09
CA LEU A 430 15.71 -8.69 -7.94
C LEU A 430 17.22 -8.91 -7.92
N THR A 431 17.83 -8.58 -6.79
CA THR A 431 19.28 -8.66 -6.57
C THR A 431 19.60 -9.40 -5.29
N THR A 432 20.82 -9.90 -5.20
CA THR A 432 21.35 -10.65 -4.05
C THR A 432 22.87 -10.47 -3.95
N SER A 433 23.51 -11.11 -2.98
CA SER A 433 24.97 -11.20 -2.88
C SER A 433 25.48 -12.46 -3.58
N ILE A 434 26.71 -12.44 -4.10
CA ILE A 434 27.43 -13.64 -4.57
C ILE A 434 27.63 -14.70 -3.47
N HIS A 435 27.49 -14.29 -2.20
CA HIS A 435 27.61 -15.19 -1.06
C HIS A 435 26.28 -15.84 -0.65
N THR A 436 25.17 -15.48 -1.30
CA THR A 436 23.89 -16.14 -1.07
C THR A 436 23.97 -17.58 -1.57
N PRO A 437 23.58 -18.60 -0.78
CA PRO A 437 23.68 -19.98 -1.21
C PRO A 437 22.92 -20.24 -2.51
N ASP A 438 23.53 -20.97 -3.45
CA ASP A 438 22.94 -21.29 -4.76
C ASP A 438 21.55 -21.92 -4.62
N GLU A 439 21.37 -22.82 -3.65
CA GLU A 439 20.09 -23.48 -3.36
C GLU A 439 18.97 -22.50 -2.99
N VAL A 440 19.28 -21.45 -2.24
CA VAL A 440 18.32 -20.41 -1.84
C VAL A 440 17.93 -19.57 -3.06
N VAL A 441 18.89 -19.22 -3.92
CA VAL A 441 18.62 -18.46 -5.16
C VAL A 441 17.77 -19.29 -6.13
N MET A 442 18.09 -20.57 -6.31
CA MET A 442 17.27 -21.49 -7.12
C MET A 442 15.84 -21.57 -6.59
N GLN A 443 15.68 -21.78 -5.27
CA GLN A 443 14.36 -21.88 -4.65
C GLN A 443 13.55 -20.59 -4.78
N TYR A 444 14.19 -19.41 -4.67
CA TYR A 444 13.55 -18.12 -4.94
C TYR A 444 12.97 -18.05 -6.35
N MET A 445 13.76 -18.43 -7.36
CA MET A 445 13.35 -18.38 -8.76
C MET A 445 12.25 -19.40 -9.07
N GLU A 446 12.35 -20.62 -8.52
CA GLU A 446 11.33 -21.65 -8.63
C GLU A 446 10.00 -21.20 -8.01
N LEU A 447 10.02 -20.63 -6.80
CA LEU A 447 8.81 -20.11 -6.14
C LEU A 447 8.20 -18.94 -6.91
N MET A 448 9.01 -18.03 -7.47
CA MET A 448 8.51 -16.96 -8.32
C MET A 448 7.83 -17.50 -9.58
N GLN A 449 8.40 -18.54 -10.19
CA GLN A 449 7.85 -19.15 -11.41
C GLN A 449 6.58 -19.96 -11.13
N GLN A 450 6.57 -20.75 -10.05
CA GLN A 450 5.41 -21.55 -9.62
C GLN A 450 4.26 -20.68 -9.13
N GLY A 451 4.58 -19.58 -8.44
CA GLY A 451 3.61 -18.62 -7.91
C GLY A 451 3.22 -17.51 -8.85
N ALA A 452 3.73 -17.50 -10.09
CA ALA A 452 3.60 -16.37 -11.02
C ALA A 452 2.14 -15.90 -11.18
N GLU A 453 1.19 -16.84 -11.29
CA GLU A 453 -0.24 -16.51 -11.41
C GLU A 453 -0.83 -15.93 -10.11
N GLU A 454 -0.62 -16.57 -8.96
CA GLU A 454 -1.13 -16.11 -7.66
C GLU A 454 -0.54 -14.74 -7.29
N ILE A 455 0.75 -14.53 -7.55
CA ILE A 455 1.43 -13.25 -7.32
C ILE A 455 0.88 -12.18 -8.28
N ALA A 456 0.68 -12.51 -9.56
CA ALA A 456 0.12 -11.56 -10.54
C ALA A 456 -1.32 -11.16 -10.22
N GLN A 457 -2.13 -12.05 -9.65
CA GLN A 457 -3.48 -11.71 -9.20
C GLN A 457 -3.49 -10.68 -8.06
N GLN A 458 -2.49 -10.72 -7.18
CA GLN A 458 -2.33 -9.71 -6.12
C GLN A 458 -1.62 -8.44 -6.60
N PHE A 459 -0.71 -8.58 -7.57
CA PHE A 459 0.11 -7.50 -8.11
C PHE A 459 0.40 -7.75 -9.60
N TYR A 460 -0.44 -7.16 -10.47
CA TYR A 460 -0.48 -7.48 -11.91
C TYR A 460 0.86 -7.30 -12.64
N GLN A 461 1.73 -6.39 -12.20
CA GLN A 461 3.04 -6.19 -12.83
C GLN A 461 3.97 -7.40 -12.66
N ALA A 462 3.69 -8.31 -11.73
CA ALA A 462 4.39 -9.60 -11.68
C ALA A 462 4.18 -10.42 -12.96
N GLY A 463 3.12 -10.17 -13.75
CA GLY A 463 2.93 -10.76 -15.08
C GLY A 463 3.97 -10.35 -16.12
N PHE A 464 4.78 -9.30 -15.85
CA PHE A 464 5.93 -8.94 -16.69
C PHE A 464 7.15 -9.82 -16.43
N ILE A 465 7.13 -10.66 -15.40
CA ILE A 465 8.24 -11.54 -15.03
C ILE A 465 8.12 -12.83 -15.84
N THR A 466 8.88 -12.94 -16.93
CA THR A 466 8.86 -14.09 -17.83
C THR A 466 10.29 -14.46 -18.22
N ASN A 467 10.49 -15.68 -18.73
CA ASN A 467 11.81 -16.10 -19.23
C ASN A 467 12.37 -15.19 -20.35
N LYS A 468 11.49 -14.52 -21.10
CA LYS A 468 11.87 -13.57 -22.17
C LYS A 468 12.32 -12.21 -21.62
N THR A 469 11.73 -11.78 -20.50
CA THR A 469 11.90 -10.43 -19.94
C THR A 469 12.84 -10.40 -18.74
N ALA A 470 13.04 -11.52 -18.04
CA ALA A 470 13.77 -11.62 -16.77
C ALA A 470 15.28 -11.30 -16.87
N ARG A 471 15.79 -11.03 -18.07
CA ARG A 471 17.18 -10.60 -18.32
C ARG A 471 17.30 -9.17 -18.88
N LEU A 472 16.18 -8.49 -19.16
CA LEU A 472 16.19 -7.13 -19.71
C LEU A 472 16.65 -6.11 -18.66
N GLY A 473 17.46 -5.14 -19.06
CA GLY A 473 17.93 -4.08 -18.16
C GLY A 473 18.97 -4.51 -17.12
N ILE A 474 19.48 -5.74 -17.20
CA ILE A 474 20.57 -6.22 -16.34
C ILE A 474 21.92 -5.79 -16.94
N SER A 475 22.64 -4.94 -16.22
CA SER A 475 23.97 -4.42 -16.60
C SER A 475 25.11 -4.88 -15.66
N MET A 476 24.82 -5.86 -14.79
CA MET A 476 25.77 -6.49 -13.86
C MET A 476 25.69 -8.02 -13.96
N PRO A 477 26.68 -8.78 -13.44
CA PRO A 477 26.65 -10.23 -13.50
C PRO A 477 25.42 -10.83 -12.79
N LEU A 478 24.86 -11.89 -13.39
CA LEU A 478 23.89 -12.74 -12.73
C LEU A 478 24.54 -13.55 -11.60
N HIS A 479 23.75 -13.91 -10.59
CA HIS A 479 24.15 -14.94 -9.64
C HIS A 479 24.40 -16.27 -10.39
N PRO A 480 25.42 -17.09 -10.02
CA PRO A 480 25.70 -18.37 -10.67
C PRO A 480 24.48 -19.30 -10.75
N ALA A 481 23.78 -19.51 -9.64
CA ALA A 481 22.50 -20.22 -9.64
C ALA A 481 21.46 -19.65 -10.61
N ALA A 482 21.28 -18.32 -10.65
CA ALA A 482 20.31 -17.70 -11.55
C ALA A 482 20.68 -17.91 -13.02
N LYS A 483 21.97 -17.80 -13.35
CA LYS A 483 22.48 -18.12 -14.68
C LYS A 483 22.16 -19.58 -15.05
N LYS A 484 22.46 -20.52 -14.16
CA LYS A 484 22.16 -21.95 -14.36
C LYS A 484 20.67 -22.22 -14.55
N TYR A 485 19.81 -21.57 -13.77
CA TYR A 485 18.35 -21.68 -13.90
C TYR A 485 17.87 -21.27 -15.29
N TYR A 486 18.34 -20.12 -15.81
CA TYR A 486 17.97 -19.68 -17.16
C TYR A 486 18.50 -20.61 -18.26
N GLU A 487 19.71 -21.17 -18.10
CA GLU A 487 20.27 -22.16 -19.03
C GLU A 487 19.42 -23.44 -19.06
N GLN A 488 18.96 -23.92 -17.90
CA GLN A 488 18.09 -25.10 -17.79
C GLN A 488 16.72 -24.87 -18.47
N ILE A 489 16.10 -23.72 -18.22
CA ILE A 489 14.83 -23.36 -18.87
C ILE A 489 14.99 -23.27 -20.39
N GLN A 490 16.08 -22.68 -20.87
CA GLN A 490 16.32 -22.56 -22.29
C GLN A 490 16.47 -23.94 -22.95
N GLN A 491 17.21 -24.86 -22.33
CA GLN A 491 17.35 -26.23 -22.81
C GLN A 491 16.01 -26.98 -22.86
N GLN A 492 15.16 -26.82 -21.84
CA GLN A 492 13.82 -27.42 -21.81
C GLN A 492 12.93 -26.89 -22.95
N GLN A 493 12.99 -25.58 -23.23
CA GLN A 493 12.22 -24.98 -24.32
C GLN A 493 12.70 -25.47 -25.70
N GLU A 494 14.01 -25.64 -25.89
CA GLU A 494 14.61 -26.17 -27.11
C GLU A 494 14.25 -27.65 -27.33
N GLN A 495 14.14 -28.46 -26.26
CA GLN A 495 13.70 -29.85 -26.33
C GLN A 495 12.23 -29.97 -26.75
N VAL A 496 11.33 -29.21 -26.12
CA VAL A 496 9.88 -29.22 -26.46
C VAL A 496 9.66 -28.80 -27.93
N THR A 497 10.36 -27.76 -28.40
CA THR A 497 10.27 -27.33 -29.80
C THR A 497 10.91 -28.29 -30.79
N GLY A 498 11.85 -29.13 -30.34
CA GLY A 498 12.40 -30.25 -31.12
C GLY A 498 11.37 -31.37 -31.29
N GLU A 499 10.77 -31.82 -30.18
CA GLU A 499 9.75 -32.88 -30.17
C GLU A 499 8.48 -32.48 -30.97
N GLU A 500 8.01 -31.23 -30.85
CA GLU A 500 6.88 -30.73 -31.64
C GLU A 500 7.16 -30.72 -33.15
N LYS A 501 8.41 -30.46 -33.56
CA LYS A 501 8.81 -30.50 -34.97
C LYS A 501 8.96 -31.92 -35.49
N GLU A 502 9.40 -32.86 -34.65
CA GLU A 502 9.51 -34.27 -35.00
C GLU A 502 8.10 -34.88 -35.20
N LEU A 503 7.16 -34.57 -34.29
CA LEU A 503 5.75 -34.94 -34.39
C LEU A 503 5.04 -34.31 -35.60
N ALA A 504 5.38 -33.07 -35.98
CA ALA A 504 4.83 -32.43 -37.16
C ALA A 504 5.43 -32.95 -38.48
N GLY A 505 6.69 -33.43 -38.45
CA GLY A 505 7.38 -34.01 -39.61
C GLY A 505 6.94 -35.43 -39.96
N GLU A 506 6.47 -36.21 -38.98
CA GLU A 506 5.93 -37.56 -39.23
C GLU A 506 4.52 -37.53 -39.87
N GLY A 507 3.79 -36.42 -39.77
CA GLY A 507 2.44 -36.25 -40.34
C GLY A 507 2.37 -35.85 -41.83
N GLU A 508 3.50 -35.56 -42.48
CA GLU A 508 3.56 -35.26 -43.93
C GLU A 508 4.03 -36.46 -44.77
N SER A 509 4.08 -37.66 -44.18
CA SER A 509 4.51 -38.91 -44.83
C SER A 509 3.46 -40.03 -44.86
N GLU A 510 2.18 -39.67 -44.99
CA GLU A 510 1.10 -40.55 -45.47
C GLU A 510 0.35 -39.88 -46.61
#